data_AF-A0A0F8YN19-F1
#
_entry.id   AF-A0A0F8YN19-F1
#
_cell.length_a   1.000
_cell.length_b   1.000
_cell.length_c   1.000
_cell.angle_alpha   90.00
_cell.angle_beta   90.00
_cell.angle_gamma   90.00
#
_symmetry.space_group_name_H-M   'P 1'
#
loop_
_entity.id
_entity.type
_entity.pdbx_description
1 polymer ?
#
loop_
_entity_poly.entity_id
_entity_poly.type
_entity_poly.pdbx_seq_one_letter_code
_entity_poly.pdbx_strand_id
1 'polypeptide(L)' 'EHILIMEKKIGRYLTLEEVVHHMDHNPANNNINNLMIVSKIEHNTIHHKGRKRDGLRGKYIT' A
#
# COMPACT_ATOMS: atom_id res chain seq x y z
N GLU A 1 -8.95 -11.29 1.52
CA GLU A 1 -9.40 -12.03 0.30
C GLU A 1 -8.62 -11.64 -0.97
N HIS A 2 -8.28 -10.36 -1.14
CA HIS A 2 -7.54 -9.85 -2.31
C HIS A 2 -6.17 -10.52 -2.62
N ILE A 3 -5.46 -11.05 -1.61
CA ILE A 3 -4.17 -11.74 -1.81
C ILE A 3 -4.34 -12.98 -2.69
N LEU A 4 -5.32 -13.85 -2.36
CA LEU A 4 -5.59 -15.09 -3.10
C LEU A 4 -6.03 -14.82 -4.55
N ILE A 5 -6.80 -13.73 -4.74
CA ILE A 5 -7.25 -13.29 -6.07
C ILE A 5 -6.03 -12.88 -6.91
N MET A 6 -5.07 -12.16 -6.31
CA MET A 6 -3.86 -11.74 -6.98
C MET A 6 -2.91 -12.90 -7.27
N GLU A 7 -2.70 -13.81 -6.32
CA GLU A 7 -1.85 -15.01 -6.50
C GLU A 7 -2.39 -15.91 -7.62
N LYS A 8 -3.70 -16.12 -7.67
CA LYS A 8 -4.35 -16.86 -8.77
C LYS A 8 -4.17 -16.17 -10.13
N LYS A 9 -4.12 -14.83 -10.16
CA LYS A 9 -3.93 -14.05 -11.38
C LYS A 9 -2.50 -14.15 -11.92
N ILE A 10 -1.49 -14.07 -11.05
CA ILE A 10 -0.07 -14.11 -11.43
C ILE A 10 0.48 -15.53 -11.57
N GLY A 11 -0.25 -16.54 -11.08
CA GLY A 11 0.14 -17.96 -11.17
C GLY A 11 1.32 -18.34 -10.25
N ARG A 12 1.58 -17.52 -9.22
CA ARG A 12 2.59 -17.76 -8.19
C ARG A 12 2.15 -17.13 -6.86
N TYR A 13 2.79 -17.52 -5.77
CA TYR A 13 2.63 -16.86 -4.48
C TYR A 13 3.31 -15.48 -4.49
N LEU A 14 2.74 -14.56 -3.72
CA LEU A 14 3.36 -13.26 -3.44
C LEU A 14 4.59 -13.47 -2.56
N THR A 15 5.65 -12.69 -2.80
CA THR A 15 6.81 -12.72 -1.93
C THR A 15 6.57 -11.91 -0.65
N LEU A 16 7.40 -12.10 0.36
CA LEU A 16 7.33 -11.33 1.61
C LEU A 16 7.57 -9.82 1.42
N GLU A 17 8.10 -9.40 0.26
CA GLU A 17 8.37 -8.01 -0.08
C GLU A 17 7.24 -7.35 -0.87
N GLU A 18 6.34 -8.16 -1.42
CA GLU A 18 5.19 -7.74 -2.23
C GLU A 18 3.94 -7.61 -1.35
N VAL A 19 3.18 -6.54 -1.57
CA VAL A 19 1.89 -6.28 -0.92
C VAL A 19 0.85 -5.84 -1.96
N VAL A 20 -0.40 -6.23 -1.73
CA VAL A 20 -1.51 -5.85 -2.60
C VAL A 20 -2.10 -4.53 -2.12
N HIS A 21 -2.08 -3.53 -2.98
CA HIS A 21 -2.66 -2.20 -2.78
C HIS A 21 -3.98 -2.06 -3.55
N HIS A 22 -4.98 -1.44 -2.95
CA HIS A 22 -6.26 -1.11 -3.60
C HIS A 22 -6.17 0.29 -4.18
N MET A 23 -6.25 0.45 -5.50
CA MET A 23 -6.10 1.74 -6.16
C MET A 23 -7.20 2.74 -5.78
N ASP A 24 -8.44 2.26 -5.64
CA ASP A 24 -9.59 3.07 -5.22
C ASP A 24 -9.67 3.31 -3.71
N HIS A 25 -8.69 2.81 -2.94
CA HIS A 25 -8.67 2.88 -1.48
C HIS A 25 -9.90 2.26 -0.79
N ASN A 26 -10.67 1.44 -1.51
CA ASN A 26 -11.84 0.75 -0.98
C ASN A 26 -11.52 -0.74 -0.74
N PRO A 27 -11.41 -1.18 0.52
CA PRO A 27 -11.07 -2.57 0.84
C PRO A 27 -12.17 -3.58 0.47
N ALA A 28 -13.39 -3.12 0.17
CA ALA A 28 -14.48 -3.99 -0.30
C ALA A 28 -14.39 -4.29 -1.81
N ASN A 29 -13.65 -3.48 -2.59
CA ASN A 29 -13.53 -3.66 -4.03
C ASN A 29 -12.39 -4.61 -4.39
N ASN A 30 -12.69 -5.91 -4.36
CA ASN A 30 -11.76 -6.99 -4.68
C ASN A 30 -11.59 -7.25 -6.20
N ASN A 31 -11.99 -6.32 -7.08
CA ASN A 31 -11.79 -6.48 -8.51
C ASN A 31 -10.29 -6.52 -8.82
N ILE A 32 -9.82 -7.52 -9.55
CA ILE A 32 -8.40 -7.66 -9.92
C ILE A 32 -7.85 -6.41 -10.63
N ASN A 33 -8.68 -5.71 -11.41
CA ASN A 33 -8.30 -4.47 -12.08
C ASN A 33 -8.16 -3.27 -11.13
N ASN A 34 -8.63 -3.39 -9.89
CA ASN A 34 -8.49 -2.42 -8.82
C ASN A 34 -7.33 -2.76 -7.84
N LEU A 35 -6.76 -3.97 -7.98
CA LEU A 35 -5.65 -4.45 -7.17
C LEU A 35 -4.32 -4.21 -7.89
N MET A 36 -3.30 -3.78 -7.15
CA MET A 36 -1.94 -3.60 -7.65
C MET A 36 -0.95 -4.26 -6.71
N ILE A 37 0.04 -4.96 -7.26
CA ILE A 37 1.19 -5.42 -6.47
C ILE A 37 2.18 -4.27 -6.40
N VAL A 38 2.54 -3.88 -5.19
CA VAL A 38 3.59 -2.91 -4.91
C VAL A 38 4.54 -3.49 -3.88
N SER A 39 5.79 -3.00 -3.83
CA SER A 39 6.69 -3.36 -2.74
C SER A 39 6.23 -2.74 -1.42
N LYS A 40 6.65 -3.31 -0.28
CA LYS A 40 6.41 -2.71 1.05
C LYS A 40 6.91 -1.27 1.15
N ILE A 41 8.03 -0.96 0.50
CA ILE A 41 8.60 0.40 0.47
C ILE A 41 7.67 1.33 -0.30
N GLU A 42 7.23 0.92 -1.49
CA GLU A 42 6.31 1.71 -2.30
C GLU A 42 4.95 1.90 -1.63
N HIS A 43 4.42 0.86 -0.97
CA HIS A 43 3.18 0.95 -0.20
C HIS A 43 3.29 2.03 0.89
N ASN A 44 4.41 2.03 1.62
CA ASN A 44 4.69 3.08 2.59
C ASN A 44 4.82 4.44 1.91
N THR A 45 5.53 4.56 0.78
CA THR A 45 5.64 5.82 0.04
C THR A 45 4.29 6.34 -0.45
N ILE A 46 3.38 5.47 -0.92
CA ILE A 46 2.03 5.84 -1.35
C ILE A 46 1.26 6.48 -0.19
N HIS A 47 1.30 5.87 1.00
CA HIS A 47 0.64 6.41 2.20
C HIS A 47 1.38 7.58 2.84
N HIS A 48 2.70 7.71 2.62
CA HIS A 48 3.54 8.77 3.19
C HIS A 48 3.74 9.99 2.29
N LYS A 49 3.36 9.95 1.00
CA LYS A 49 3.51 11.06 0.03
C LYS A 49 2.78 12.35 0.43
N GLY A 50 1.98 12.34 1.49
CA GLY A 50 1.30 13.50 2.05
C GLY A 50 1.97 14.17 3.26
N ARG A 51 3.02 13.59 3.86
CA ARG A 51 3.76 14.27 4.94
C ARG A 51 4.78 15.23 4.33
N LYS A 52 4.34 16.44 3.96
CA LYS A 52 5.26 17.58 3.98
C LYS A 52 5.89 17.55 5.36
N ARG A 53 7.21 17.38 5.45
CA ARG A 53 7.95 17.72 6.66
C ARG A 53 7.83 19.22 6.80
N ASP A 54 6.69 19.67 7.32
CA ASP A 54 6.52 21.06 7.73
C ASP A 54 7.58 21.28 8.81
N GLY A 55 8.49 22.21 8.57
CA GLY A 55 9.64 22.51 9.40
C GLY A 55 9.29 23.12 10.76
N LEU A 56 8.16 22.73 11.36
CA LEU A 56 7.73 23.15 12.68
C LEU A 56 8.36 22.22 13.74
N ARG A 57 9.67 22.45 13.90
CA ARG A 57 10.40 22.53 15.16
C ARG A 57 9.56 22.11 16.38
N GLY A 58 9.87 20.95 16.95
CA GLY A 58 9.44 20.60 18.29
C GLY A 58 9.91 21.66 19.28
N LYS A 59 9.00 22.55 19.71
CA LYS A 59 9.12 23.26 20.99
C LYS A 59 8.53 22.34 22.04
N TYR A 60 9.39 21.65 22.77
CA TYR A 60 9.05 21.13 24.08
C TYR A 60 8.65 22.33 24.95
N ILE A 61 7.40 22.34 25.41
CA ILE A 61 6.95 23.16 26.54
C ILE A 61 7.31 22.38 27.80
N THR A 62 8.32 22.85 28.52
CA THR A 62 8.57 22.57 29.94
C THR A 62 8.04 23.73 30.76
#